data_AF-A0A259NHW7-F1
#
_entry.id   AF-A0A259NHW7-F1
#
_cell.length_a   1.000
_cell.length_b   1.000
_cell.length_c   1.000
_cell.angle_alpha   90.00
_cell.angle_beta   90.00
_cell.angle_gamma   90.00
#
_symmetry.space_group_name_H-M   'P 1'
#
loop_
_entity.id
_entity.type
_entity.pdbx_description
1 polymer ?
#
loop_
_entity_poly.entity_id
_entity_poly.type
_entity_poly.pdbx_seq_one_letter_code
_entity_poly.pdbx_strand_id
1 'polypeptide(L)' 'VRLANNPALARSIRNRFPYIDPLHHLQIELVRRYRAGKHDERVQRGIHIAINGIAAGLRNTG' A
#
# COMPACT_ATOMS: atom_id res chain seq x y z
N VAL A 1 6.21 -12.17 -18.10
CA VAL A 1 7.05 -10.94 -18.00
C VAL A 1 6.30 -9.78 -18.63
N ARG A 2 5.55 -8.98 -17.86
CA ARG A 2 4.68 -7.89 -18.38
C ARG A 2 5.36 -6.52 -18.49
N LEU A 3 6.57 -6.35 -17.96
CA LEU A 3 7.24 -5.04 -17.83
C LEU A 3 8.53 -4.90 -18.67
N ALA A 4 8.93 -5.91 -19.45
CA ALA A 4 10.17 -5.86 -20.23
C ALA A 4 10.14 -4.82 -21.37
N ASN A 5 8.96 -4.51 -21.90
CA ASN A 5 8.83 -3.66 -23.09
C ASN A 5 8.75 -2.16 -22.77
N ASN A 6 8.87 -1.73 -21.50
CA ASN A 6 8.77 -0.31 -21.16
C ASN A 6 9.67 0.10 -19.96
N PRO A 7 10.98 0.29 -20.20
CA PRO A 7 11.95 0.54 -19.13
C PRO A 7 11.71 1.84 -18.34
N ALA A 8 11.07 2.84 -18.95
CA ALA A 8 10.67 4.08 -18.26
C ALA A 8 9.56 3.83 -17.22
N LEU A 9 8.56 3.01 -17.58
CA LEU A 9 7.49 2.59 -16.66
C LEU A 9 8.06 1.73 -15.52
N ALA A 10 8.92 0.76 -15.84
CA ALA A 10 9.58 -0.09 -14.84
C ALA A 10 10.48 0.70 -13.86
N ARG A 11 11.04 1.84 -14.29
CA ARG A 11 11.84 2.73 -13.44
C ARG A 11 10.95 3.64 -12.57
N SER A 12 9.85 4.15 -13.13
CA SER A 12 8.80 4.89 -12.41
C SER A 12 8.16 4.07 -11.28
N ILE A 13 7.83 2.80 -11.54
CA ILE A 13 7.28 1.89 -10.52
C ILE A 13 8.36 1.60 -9.46
N ARG A 14 9.61 1.30 -9.86
CA ARG A 14 10.74 1.09 -8.92
C ARG A 14 10.99 2.28 -7.98
N ASN A 15 10.86 3.51 -8.46
CA ASN A 15 11.06 4.69 -7.62
C ASN A 15 9.89 4.95 -6.66
N ARG A 16 8.73 4.31 -6.86
CA ARG A 16 7.54 4.46 -6.00
C ARG A 16 7.43 3.38 -4.92
N PHE A 17 8.05 2.23 -5.12
CA PHE A 17 8.10 1.14 -4.14
C PHE A 17 8.62 1.53 -2.73
N PRO A 18 9.64 2.41 -2.56
CA PRO A 18 10.17 2.75 -1.24
C PRO A 18 9.13 3.39 -0.30
N TYR A 19 8.07 3.98 -0.85
CA TYR A 19 7.00 4.63 -0.08
C TYR A 19 5.77 3.74 0.11
N ILE A 20 5.67 2.66 -0.64
CA ILE A 20 4.55 1.71 -0.58
C ILE A 20 4.83 0.58 0.41
N ASP A 21 6.09 0.14 0.51
CA ASP A 21 6.50 -0.93 1.44
C ASP A 21 6.14 -0.60 2.91
N PRO A 22 6.45 0.60 3.43
CA PRO A 22 6.06 0.96 4.79
C PRO A 22 4.54 0.99 5.01
N LEU A 23 3.77 1.37 3.98
CA LEU A 23 2.31 1.39 4.05
C LEU A 23 1.72 -0.03 4.06
N HIS A 24 2.31 -0.98 3.33
CA HIS A 24 1.93 -2.39 3.40
C HIS A 24 2.17 -2.98 4.78
N HIS A 25 3.34 -2.74 5.37
CA HIS A 25 3.66 -3.20 6.72
C HIS A 25 2.70 -2.61 7.77
N LEU A 26 2.42 -1.31 7.67
CA LEU A 26 1.46 -0.63 8.54
C LEU A 26 0.05 -1.21 8.38
N GLN A 27 -0.41 -1.44 7.14
CA GLN A 27 -1.74 -2.02 6.89
C GLN A 27 -1.88 -3.41 7.53
N ILE A 28 -0.87 -4.27 7.38
CA ILE A 28 -0.88 -5.63 7.95
C ILE A 28 -1.01 -5.58 9.47
N GLU A 29 -0.21 -4.73 10.13
CA GLU A 29 -0.24 -4.59 11.58
C GLU A 29 -1.58 -4.02 12.09
N LEU A 30 -2.16 -3.04 11.38
CA LEU A 30 -3.46 -2.47 11.75
C LEU A 30 -4.60 -3.48 11.57
N VAL A 31 -4.60 -4.26 10.49
CA VAL A 31 -5.58 -5.35 10.28
C VAL A 31 -5.42 -6.44 11.34
N ARG A 32 -4.19 -6.78 11.73
CA ARG A 32 -3.92 -7.73 12.81
C ARG A 32 -4.50 -7.24 14.14
N ARG A 33 -4.30 -5.96 14.49
CA ARG A 33 -4.88 -5.35 15.69
C ARG A 33 -6.40 -5.34 15.67
N TYR A 34 -6.98 -4.98 14.52
CA TYR A 34 -8.42 -4.99 14.33
C TYR A 34 -9.00 -6.39 14.57
N ARG A 35 -8.41 -7.43 13.95
CA ARG A 35 -8.84 -8.82 14.14
C ARG A 35 -8.63 -9.34 15.57
N ALA A 36 -7.71 -8.73 16.34
CA ALA A 36 -7.50 -9.02 17.75
C ALA A 36 -8.47 -8.26 18.68
N GLY A 37 -9.50 -7.61 18.14
CA GLY A 37 -10.52 -6.90 18.91
C GLY A 37 -10.17 -5.45 19.27
N LYS A 38 -9.03 -4.92 18.81
CA LYS A 38 -8.69 -3.50 18.99
C LYS A 38 -9.39 -2.67 17.90
N HIS A 39 -10.63 -2.27 18.19
CA HIS A 39 -11.49 -1.52 17.28
C HIS A 39 -11.51 -0.02 17.58
N ASP A 40 -10.44 0.54 18.14
CA ASP A 40 -10.38 1.98 18.34
C ASP A 40 -10.38 2.72 17.00
N GLU A 41 -10.92 3.95 17.00
CA GLU A 41 -11.07 4.74 15.77
C GLU A 41 -9.74 5.00 15.05
N ARG A 42 -8.62 5.01 15.78
CA ARG A 42 -7.29 5.23 15.17
C ARG A 42 -6.88 4.02 14.34
N VAL A 43 -7.19 2.80 14.80
CA VAL A 43 -6.97 1.58 14.01
C VAL A 43 -7.80 1.58 12.73
N GLN A 44 -9.10 1.84 12.83
CA GLN A 44 -9.99 1.89 11.66
C GLN A 44 -9.56 2.97 10.66
N ARG A 45 -9.32 4.20 11.12
CA ARG A 45 -8.84 5.30 10.26
C ARG A 45 -7.49 4.97 9.63
N GLY A 46 -6.57 4.37 10.38
CA GLY A 46 -5.27 3.96 9.87
C GLY A 46 -5.36 2.95 8.73
N ILE A 47 -6.28 1.98 8.81
CA ILE A 47 -6.52 0.99 7.75
C ILE A 47 -6.97 1.70 6.46
N HIS A 48 -7.93 2.63 6.56
CA HIS A 48 -8.41 3.38 5.39
C HIS A 48 -7.33 4.26 4.76
N ILE A 49 -6.50 4.91 5.57
CA ILE A 49 -5.38 5.72 5.08
C ILE A 49 -4.37 4.85 4.34
N ALA A 50 -4.02 3.68 4.87
CA ALA A 50 -3.07 2.78 4.23
C ALA A 50 -3.61 2.25 2.88
N ILE A 51 -4.88 1.85 2.83
CA ILE A 51 -5.55 1.41 1.59
C ILE A 51 -5.50 2.52 0.53
N ASN A 52 -5.89 3.75 0.90
CA ASN A 52 -5.90 4.88 -0.02
C ASN A 52 -4.48 5.24 -0.49
N GLY A 53 -3.48 5.18 0.40
CA GLY A 53 -2.08 5.45 0.07
C GLY A 53 -1.49 4.41 -0.89
N ILE A 54 -1.77 3.12 -0.68
CA ILE A 54 -1.36 2.04 -1.58
C ILE A 54 -2.04 2.18 -2.94
N ALA A 55 -3.35 2.43 -2.97
CA ALA A 55 -4.10 2.64 -4.22
C ALA A 55 -3.55 3.84 -5.01
N ALA A 56 -3.26 4.96 -4.33
CA ALA A 56 -2.67 6.14 -4.95
C ALA A 56 -1.23 5.90 -5.46
N GLY A 57 -0.46 5.05 -4.79
CA GLY A 57 0.89 4.67 -5.20
C GLY A 57 0.92 3.72 -6.41
N LEU A 58 -0.06 2.82 -6.51
CA LEU A 58 -0.12 1.78 -7.54
C LEU A 58 -0.71 2.22 -8.89
N ARG A 59 -1.29 3.42 -9.02
CA ARG A 59 -1.86 4.05 -10.25
C ARG A 59 -2.03 3.13 -11.49
N ASN A 60 -3.28 2.92 -11.93
CA ASN A 60 -3.66 2.14 -13.12
C ASN A 60 -3.07 0.72 -13.14
N THR A 61 -3.52 -0.12 -12.22
CA THR A 61 -3.36 -1.58 -12.32
C THR A 61 -4.47 -2.24 -13.16
N GLY A 62 -5.29 -1.43 -13.84
CA GLY A 62 -6.35 -1.89 -14.74
C GLY A 62 -5.82 -2.40 -16.07
#